data_AF-A0A7W2JH73-F1
#
_entry.id   AF-A0A7W2JH73-F1
#
_cell.length_a   1.000
_cell.length_b   1.000
_cell.length_c   1.000
_cell.angle_alpha   90.00
_cell.angle_beta   90.00
_cell.angle_gamma   90.00
#
_symmetry.space_group_name_H-M   'P 1'
#
loop_
_entity.id
_entity.type
_entity.pdbx_description
1 polymer ?
#
loop_
_entity_poly.entity_id
_entity_poly.type
_entity_poly.pdbx_seq_one_letter_code
_entity_poly.pdbx_strand_id
1 'polypeptide(L)'
;MKFHFVLDGIPQGRQETLLSIEAAMPTGRHRLAVFNLKNLGLRTSKGLENCLEYVSGKLGAFLMGPLEEVLKVTGLDLIRFYHVINAVPVVLSGRH
;
A
#
# COMPACT_ATOMS: atom_id res chain seq x y z
N MET A 1 0.71 -11.06 11.65
CA MET A 1 0.51 -9.63 11.39
C MET A 1 -0.82 -9.45 10.67
N LYS A 2 -1.81 -8.88 11.37
CA LYS A 2 -2.98 -8.31 10.70
C LYS A 2 -2.69 -6.84 10.42
N PHE A 3 -3.15 -6.35 9.28
CA PHE A 3 -2.98 -4.99 8.79
C PHE A 3 -4.37 -4.50 8.42
N HIS A 4 -4.88 -3.50 9.13
CA HIS A 4 -6.20 -2.91 8.89
C HIS A 4 -6.10 -1.40 8.85
N PHE A 5 -6.77 -0.77 7.89
CA PHE A 5 -6.95 0.67 7.83
C PHE A 5 -7.99 1.11 8.86
N VAL A 6 -7.73 2.23 9.54
CA VAL A 6 -8.74 2.89 10.38
C VAL A 6 -9.70 3.64 9.45
N LEU A 7 -10.96 3.24 9.43
CA LEU A 7 -11.97 3.76 8.49
C LEU A 7 -12.81 4.91 9.08
N ASP A 8 -12.68 5.18 10.38
CA ASP A 8 -13.44 6.23 11.06
C ASP A 8 -13.22 7.60 10.40
N GLY A 9 -14.31 8.28 10.04
CA GLY A 9 -14.27 9.58 9.37
C GLY A 9 -13.85 9.56 7.90
N ILE A 10 -13.62 8.39 7.30
CA ILE A 10 -13.32 8.25 5.86
C ILE A 10 -14.64 8.20 5.06
N PRO A 11 -14.79 8.94 3.94
CA PRO A 11 -15.97 8.83 3.08
C PRO A 11 -16.18 7.43 2.50
N GLN A 12 -17.43 6.99 2.32
CA GLN A 12 -17.78 5.61 1.93
C GLN A 12 -17.02 5.09 0.70
N GLY A 13 -16.98 5.83 -0.42
CA GLY A 13 -16.26 5.37 -1.61
C GLY A 13 -14.76 5.17 -1.39
N ARG A 14 -14.16 5.93 -0.46
CA ARG A 14 -12.75 5.74 -0.08
C ARG A 14 -12.56 4.56 0.87
N GLN A 15 -13.54 4.27 1.74
CA GLN A 15 -13.53 3.07 2.58
C GLN A 15 -13.54 1.79 1.73
N GLU A 16 -14.39 1.73 0.71
CA GLU A 16 -14.47 0.59 -0.22
C GLU A 16 -13.12 0.32 -0.90
N THR A 17 -12.42 1.37 -1.30
CA THR A 17 -11.08 1.24 -1.90
C THR A 17 -10.08 0.68 -0.89
N LEU A 18 -10.07 1.17 0.35
CA LEU A 18 -9.17 0.70 1.41
C LEU A 18 -9.44 -0.76 1.79
N LEU A 19 -10.72 -1.16 1.86
CA LEU A 19 -11.12 -2.55 2.09
C LEU A 19 -10.71 -3.48 0.94
N SER A 20 -10.82 -3.00 -0.31
CA SER A 20 -10.32 -3.74 -1.48
C SER A 20 -8.80 -3.94 -1.40
N ILE A 21 -8.05 -2.92 -0.97
CA ILE A 21 -6.60 -3.03 -0.73
C ILE A 21 -6.30 -4.05 0.37
N GLU A 22 -7.05 -4.05 1.48
CA GLU A 22 -6.91 -5.06 2.54
C GLU A 22 -7.12 -6.48 2.04
N ALA A 23 -8.18 -6.70 1.27
CA ALA A 23 -8.49 -8.00 0.67
C ALA A 23 -7.39 -8.46 -0.31
N ALA A 24 -6.74 -7.52 -1.00
CA ALA A 24 -5.64 -7.77 -1.92
C ALA A 24 -4.30 -8.13 -1.22
N MET A 25 -4.23 -8.13 0.12
CA MET A 25 -3.03 -8.47 0.89
C MET A 25 -3.16 -9.83 1.61
N PRO A 26 -3.12 -10.97 0.88
CA PRO A 26 -3.39 -12.29 1.47
C PRO A 26 -2.30 -12.76 2.43
N THR A 27 -1.04 -12.38 2.20
CA THR A 27 0.10 -12.85 3.01
C THR A 27 0.77 -11.72 3.80
N GLY A 28 1.59 -12.11 4.79
CA GLY A 28 2.39 -11.16 5.55
C GLY A 28 3.36 -10.34 4.69
N ARG A 29 3.82 -10.87 3.54
CA ARG A 29 4.71 -10.13 2.63
C ARG A 29 4.01 -8.98 1.93
N HIS A 30 2.78 -9.18 1.47
CA HIS A 30 1.96 -8.12 0.88
C HIS A 30 1.74 -6.98 1.88
N ARG A 31 1.35 -7.33 3.10
CA ARG A 31 1.14 -6.37 4.19
C ARG A 31 2.41 -5.59 4.53
N LEU A 32 3.55 -6.28 4.56
CA LEU A 32 4.85 -5.63 4.80
C LEU A 32 5.24 -4.70 3.64
N ALA A 33 5.00 -5.10 2.39
CA ALA A 33 5.27 -4.26 1.23
C ALA A 33 4.44 -2.96 1.24
N VAL A 34 3.13 -3.07 1.49
CA VAL A 34 2.23 -1.91 1.59
C VAL A 34 2.57 -1.03 2.80
N PHE A 35 2.88 -1.63 3.95
CA PHE A 35 3.35 -0.89 5.13
C PHE A 35 4.63 -0.12 4.85
N ASN A 36 5.63 -0.77 4.24
CA ASN A 36 6.88 -0.11 3.92
C ASN A 36 6.66 1.02 2.91
N LEU A 37 5.89 0.79 1.84
CA LEU A 37 5.54 1.80 0.86
C LEU A 37 4.91 3.05 1.50
N LYS A 38 3.93 2.85 2.39
CA LYS A 38 3.29 3.94 3.15
C LYS A 38 4.31 4.79 3.92
N ASN A 39 5.39 4.19 4.41
CA ASN A 39 6.42 4.87 5.20
C ASN A 39 7.60 5.43 4.37
N LEU A 40 7.61 5.26 3.03
CA LEU A 40 8.72 5.71 2.18
C LEU A 40 8.79 7.22 1.95
N GLY A 41 7.76 7.99 2.32
CA GLY A 41 7.73 9.44 2.06
C GLY A 41 7.85 9.77 0.57
N LEU A 42 7.13 9.03 -0.27
CA LEU A 42 7.25 9.07 -1.73
C LEU A 42 6.92 10.47 -2.28
N ARG A 43 7.85 11.05 -3.04
CA ARG A 43 7.66 12.33 -3.73
C ARG A 43 7.07 12.09 -5.12
N THR A 44 5.75 12.18 -5.24
CA THR A 44 5.02 11.86 -6.48
C THR A 44 5.13 12.91 -7.59
N SER A 45 5.74 14.07 -7.32
CA SER A 45 5.90 15.17 -8.29
C SER A 45 6.86 14.85 -9.44
N LYS A 46 7.68 13.81 -9.31
CA LYS A 46 8.68 13.42 -10.32
C LYS A 46 8.14 12.44 -11.39
N GLY A 47 6.86 12.10 -11.34
CA GLY A 47 6.25 11.15 -12.29
C GLY A 47 6.40 9.68 -11.88
N LEU A 48 5.67 8.81 -12.59
CA LEU A 48 5.49 7.40 -12.22
C LEU A 48 6.78 6.58 -12.30
N GLU A 49 7.56 6.74 -13.36
CA GLU A 49 8.80 5.98 -13.58
C GLU A 49 9.83 6.23 -12.46
N ASN A 50 10.07 7.50 -12.14
CA ASN A 50 10.96 7.89 -11.03
C ASN A 50 10.46 7.36 -9.68
N CYS A 51 9.13 7.29 -9.48
CA CYS A 51 8.56 6.72 -8.28
C CYS A 51 8.81 5.20 -8.21
N LEU A 52 8.61 4.49 -9.31
CA LEU A 52 8.85 3.05 -9.40
C LEU A 52 10.31 2.70 -9.15
N GLU A 53 11.25 3.42 -9.74
CA GLU A 53 12.68 3.22 -9.52
C GLU A 53 13.04 3.43 -8.04
N TYR A 54 12.55 4.52 -7.44
CA TYR A 54 12.79 4.82 -6.03
C TYR A 54 12.20 3.75 -5.10
N VAL A 55 10.96 3.34 -5.34
CA VAL A 55 10.26 2.30 -4.58
C VAL A 55 10.98 0.97 -4.72
N SER A 56 11.37 0.59 -5.94
CA SER A 56 12.14 -0.62 -6.21
C SER A 56 13.48 -0.65 -5.47
N GLY A 57 14.22 0.46 -5.47
CA GLY A 57 15.47 0.60 -4.73
C GLY A 57 15.32 0.51 -3.20
N LYS A 58 14.12 0.80 -2.66
CA LYS A 58 13.86 0.77 -1.21
C LYS A 58 13.24 -0.53 -0.71
N LEU A 59 12.32 -1.10 -1.48
CA LEU A 59 11.65 -2.35 -1.14
C LEU A 59 12.46 -3.58 -1.56
N GLY A 60 13.28 -3.44 -2.61
CA GLY A 60 14.02 -4.53 -3.22
C GLY A 60 13.13 -5.58 -3.88
N ALA A 61 13.74 -6.51 -4.60
CA ALA A 61 13.02 -7.56 -5.33
C ALA A 61 12.10 -8.41 -4.42
N PHE A 62 12.48 -8.58 -3.15
CA PHE A 62 11.73 -9.39 -2.19
C PHE A 62 10.32 -8.84 -1.88
N LEU A 63 10.16 -7.51 -1.85
CA LEU A 63 8.87 -6.87 -1.56
C LEU A 63 8.21 -6.23 -2.79
N MET A 64 8.95 -6.05 -3.89
CA MET A 64 8.40 -5.53 -5.14
C MET A 64 7.35 -6.47 -5.75
N GLY A 65 7.63 -7.79 -5.83
CA GLY A 65 6.65 -8.75 -6.37
C GLY A 65 5.29 -8.71 -5.63
N PRO A 66 5.27 -8.82 -4.29
CA PRO A 66 4.03 -8.67 -3.53
C PRO A 66 3.35 -7.30 -3.72
N LEU A 67 4.10 -6.21 -3.87
CA LEU A 67 3.52 -4.88 -4.13
C LEU A 67 2.86 -4.83 -5.51
N GLU A 68 3.53 -5.33 -6.54
CA GLU A 68 3.00 -5.41 -7.92
C GLU A 68 1.72 -6.24 -7.99
N GLU A 69 1.65 -7.35 -7.24
CA GLU A 69 0.43 -8.17 -7.12
C GLU A 69 -0.73 -7.37 -6.53
N VAL A 70 -0.50 -6.58 -5.47
CA VAL A 70 -1.54 -5.72 -4.88
C VAL A 70 -2.00 -4.64 -5.88
N LEU A 71 -1.06 -3.97 -6.56
CA LEU A 71 -1.39 -2.95 -7.56
C LEU A 71 -2.22 -3.55 -8.71
N LYS A 72 -1.87 -4.75 -9.16
CA LYS A 72 -2.59 -5.47 -10.20
C LYS A 72 -4.01 -5.84 -9.77
N VAL A 73 -4.19 -6.38 -8.56
CA VAL A 73 -5.51 -6.78 -8.05
C VAL A 73 -6.42 -5.57 -7.84
N THR A 74 -5.88 -4.46 -7.35
CA THR A 74 -6.64 -3.24 -7.06
C THR A 74 -6.88 -2.37 -8.31
N GLY A 75 -6.13 -2.61 -9.39
CA GLY A 75 -6.20 -1.80 -10.61
C GLY A 75 -5.65 -0.38 -10.44
N LEU A 76 -4.95 -0.10 -9.34
CA LEU A 76 -4.39 1.21 -9.03
C LEU A 76 -2.94 1.30 -9.52
N ASP A 77 -2.57 2.41 -10.15
CA ASP A 77 -1.16 2.74 -10.34
C ASP A 77 -0.49 3.11 -9.00
N LEU A 78 0.84 3.02 -8.96
CA LEU A 78 1.64 3.24 -7.75
C LEU A 78 1.34 4.59 -7.08
N ILE A 79 1.17 5.67 -7.85
CA ILE A 79 0.98 7.01 -7.31
C ILE A 79 -0.41 7.12 -6.68
N ARG A 80 -1.46 6.69 -7.39
CA ARG A 80 -2.82 6.67 -6.85
C ARG A 80 -2.91 5.78 -5.61
N PHE A 81 -2.32 4.59 -5.68
CA PHE A 81 -2.25 3.65 -4.57
C PHE A 81 -1.59 4.28 -3.34
N TYR A 82 -0.42 4.92 -3.52
CA TYR A 82 0.28 5.61 -2.45
C TYR A 82 -0.58 6.69 -1.80
N HIS A 83 -1.24 7.55 -2.58
CA HIS A 83 -2.10 8.60 -2.04
C HIS A 83 -3.30 8.06 -1.26
N VAL A 84 -3.90 6.95 -1.71
CA VAL A 84 -5.00 6.29 -1.00
C VAL A 84 -4.55 5.87 0.40
N ILE A 85 -3.43 5.16 0.50
CA ILE A 85 -2.97 4.55 1.76
C ILE A 85 -2.20 5.52 2.66
N ASN A 86 -1.53 6.53 2.11
CA ASN A 86 -0.56 7.36 2.85
C ASN A 86 -1.22 8.18 3.97
N ALA A 87 -2.41 8.71 3.71
CA ALA A 87 -3.12 9.54 4.69
C ALA A 87 -4.00 8.76 5.69
N VAL A 88 -4.08 7.43 5.59
CA VAL A 88 -4.97 6.62 6.44
C VAL A 88 -4.18 5.89 7.52
N PRO A 89 -4.48 6.07 8.82
CA PRO A 89 -3.84 5.31 9.89
C PRO A 89 -4.07 3.81 9.73
N VAL A 90 -3.15 2.99 10.24
CA VAL A 90 -3.24 1.53 10.18
C VAL A 90 -3.05 0.92 11.56
N VAL A 91 -3.81 -0.14 11.84
CA VAL A 91 -3.64 -0.99 13.02
C VAL A 91 -2.78 -2.18 12.62
N LEU A 92 -1.63 -2.32 13.28
CA LEU A 92 -0.78 -3.50 13.20
C LEU A 92 -0.99 -4.35 14.44
N SER A 93 -1.50 -5.57 14.27
CA SER A 93 -1.55 -6.54 15.36
C SER A 93 -0.63 -7.73 15.07
N GLY A 94 0.24 -8.02 16.06
CA GLY A 94 1.07 -9.23 16.09
C GLY A 94 0.21 -10.49 16.17
N ARG A 95 0.83 -11.66 15.91
CA ARG A 95 0.18 -12.95 16.19
C ARG A 95 -0.01 -13.05 17.71
N HIS A 96 -1.26 -13.23 18.17
CA HIS A 96 -1.52 -13.89 19.45
C HIS A 96 -1.00 -15.33 19.38
#